data_AF-A0AAW2KZA3-F1
#
_entry.id   AF-A0AAW2KZA3-F1
#
_cell.length_a   1.000
_cell.length_b   1.000
_cell.length_c   1.000
_cell.angle_alpha   90.00
_cell.angle_beta   90.00
_cell.angle_gamma   90.00
#
_symmetry.space_group_name_H-M   'P 1'
#
loop_
_entity.id
_entity.type
_entity.pdbx_description
1 polymer ?
#
loop_
_entity_poly.entity_id
_entity_poly.type
_entity_poly.pdbx_seq_one_letter_code
_entity_poly.pdbx_strand_id
1 'polypeptide(L)'
;MEAPRDAESQPEPEPSAAAAEAPEEHQDQQEEDENEVLMAKAQSLMDKITANPENPSPNVLHALATILETQESRYMEDADHSSTNNGRSAHNVGRLGNLIRENDEFFELISSKFLTENRDSVAVQAATTRLLFSCSLTWMYPHVFEDDVLANIRGWVMEEIPRSSGDDRNWKHDTGKRKTIDSEMLRTYSTGLLAVCLARLVISVVVN
;
A
#
# COMPACT_ATOMS: atom_id res chain seq x y z
N MET A 1 -18.94 88.45 13.61
CA MET A 1 -18.42 88.21 12.25
C MET A 1 -17.24 87.26 12.42
N GLU A 2 -17.24 86.01 12.01
CA GLU A 2 -18.19 85.08 11.37
C GLU A 2 -17.50 83.70 11.50
N ALA A 3 -18.26 82.62 11.72
CA ALA A 3 -17.88 81.27 11.28
C ALA A 3 -18.44 81.08 9.85
N PRO A 4 -17.90 80.20 8.98
CA PRO A 4 -18.08 78.72 9.07
C PRO A 4 -16.87 77.87 8.58
N ARG A 5 -16.72 76.60 9.03
CA ARG A 5 -16.91 75.30 8.29
C ARG A 5 -16.20 75.26 6.92
N ASP A 6 -15.33 74.30 6.60
CA ASP A 6 -15.63 72.86 6.50
C ASP A 6 -14.46 71.93 6.88
N ALA A 7 -14.87 70.75 7.32
CA ALA A 7 -14.04 69.59 7.56
C ALA A 7 -13.94 68.75 6.29
N GLU A 8 -12.72 68.36 5.90
CA GLU A 8 -12.51 67.20 5.03
C GLU A 8 -11.37 66.37 5.63
N SER A 9 -11.77 65.37 6.41
CA SER A 9 -10.91 64.30 6.91
C SER A 9 -10.63 63.33 5.77
N GLN A 10 -9.42 63.35 5.24
CA GLN A 10 -8.93 62.34 4.31
C GLN A 10 -8.35 61.18 5.14
N PRO A 11 -8.90 59.96 5.08
CA PRO A 11 -8.36 58.84 5.85
C PRO A 11 -7.09 58.30 5.18
N GLU A 12 -6.04 58.14 5.99
CA GLU A 12 -4.91 57.25 5.73
C GLU A 12 -5.41 55.88 5.26
N PRO A 13 -4.82 55.26 4.23
CA PRO A 13 -5.11 53.87 3.92
C PRO A 13 -4.53 53.01 5.05
N GLU A 14 -5.41 52.45 5.88
CA GLU A 14 -5.07 51.34 6.78
C GLU A 14 -4.39 50.23 5.97
N PRO A 15 -3.31 49.60 6.50
CA PRO A 15 -2.75 48.42 5.88
C PRO A 15 -3.79 47.30 5.95
N SER A 16 -4.37 46.99 4.80
CA SER A 16 -5.30 45.90 4.57
C SER A 16 -4.76 44.60 5.19
N ALA A 17 -5.39 44.17 6.27
CA ALA A 17 -5.19 42.88 6.93
C ALA A 17 -5.87 41.74 6.12
N ALA A 18 -5.60 41.66 4.82
CA ALA A 18 -6.21 40.68 3.91
C ALA A 18 -5.17 39.77 3.22
N ALA A 19 -4.11 39.40 3.93
CA ALA A 19 -3.00 38.63 3.34
C ALA A 19 -2.61 37.36 4.13
N ALA A 20 -3.48 36.82 4.99
CA ALA A 20 -3.11 35.68 5.84
C ALA A 20 -3.93 34.39 5.67
N GLU A 21 -5.00 34.35 4.87
CA GLU A 21 -5.84 33.12 4.73
C GLU A 21 -5.61 32.33 3.43
N ALA A 22 -4.85 32.85 2.46
CA ALA A 22 -4.66 32.20 1.17
C ALA A 22 -3.67 31.01 1.07
N PRO A 23 -2.66 30.80 1.95
CA PRO A 23 -1.69 29.73 1.72
C PRO A 23 -2.18 28.33 2.15
N GLU A 24 -3.05 28.22 3.16
CA GLU A 24 -3.45 26.92 3.72
C GLU A 24 -4.59 26.28 2.91
N GLU A 25 -5.65 27.04 2.57
CA GLU A 25 -6.79 26.50 1.80
C GLU A 25 -6.39 25.96 0.41
N HIS A 26 -5.38 26.56 -0.23
CA HIS A 26 -4.88 26.10 -1.53
C HIS A 26 -3.98 24.86 -1.41
N GLN A 27 -3.25 24.69 -0.31
CA GLN A 27 -2.43 23.51 -0.07
C GLN A 27 -3.31 22.31 0.29
N ASP A 28 -4.30 22.52 1.16
CA ASP A 28 -5.25 21.48 1.58
C ASP A 28 -6.08 20.95 0.39
N GLN A 29 -6.57 21.84 -0.48
CA GLN A 29 -7.30 21.42 -1.70
C GLN A 29 -6.43 20.64 -2.69
N GLN A 30 -5.14 20.99 -2.79
CA GLN A 30 -4.23 20.29 -3.69
C GLN A 30 -3.88 18.89 -3.15
N GLU A 31 -3.68 18.75 -1.84
CA GLU A 31 -3.49 17.46 -1.19
C GLU A 31 -4.73 16.57 -1.30
N GLU A 32 -5.94 17.13 -1.15
CA GLU A 32 -7.19 16.40 -1.35
C GLU A 32 -7.33 15.84 -2.77
N ASP A 33 -7.05 16.63 -3.81
CA ASP A 33 -7.09 16.20 -5.21
C ASP A 33 -6.06 15.08 -5.49
N GLU A 34 -4.83 15.23 -4.98
CA GLU A 34 -3.81 14.19 -5.08
C GLU A 34 -4.24 12.87 -4.40
N ASN A 35 -4.92 12.97 -3.26
CA ASN A 35 -5.46 11.82 -2.54
C ASN A 35 -6.57 11.13 -3.33
N GLU A 36 -7.48 11.88 -3.96
CA GLU A 36 -8.54 11.32 -4.81
C GLU A 36 -7.97 10.60 -6.03
N VAL A 37 -6.98 11.21 -6.71
CA VAL A 37 -6.28 10.58 -7.84
C VAL A 37 -5.59 9.29 -7.41
N LEU A 38 -4.96 9.28 -6.24
CA LEU A 38 -4.33 8.08 -5.69
C LEU A 38 -5.34 6.96 -5.41
N MET A 39 -6.49 7.29 -4.81
CA MET A 39 -7.56 6.32 -4.53
C MET A 39 -8.16 5.76 -5.83
N ALA A 40 -8.43 6.62 -6.81
CA ALA A 40 -8.93 6.20 -8.12
C ALA A 40 -7.93 5.29 -8.86
N LYS A 41 -6.63 5.58 -8.73
CA LYS A 41 -5.57 4.73 -9.29
C LYS A 41 -5.52 3.36 -8.62
N ALA A 42 -5.62 3.29 -7.29
CA ALA A 42 -5.66 2.03 -6.56
C ALA A 42 -6.88 1.19 -6.96
N GLN A 43 -8.06 1.81 -7.03
CA GLN A 43 -9.28 1.16 -7.48
C GLN A 43 -9.13 0.62 -8.92
N SER A 44 -8.60 1.41 -9.85
CA SER A 44 -8.37 0.96 -11.23
C SER A 44 -7.42 -0.24 -11.33
N LEU A 45 -6.44 -0.35 -10.43
CA LEU A 45 -5.55 -1.52 -10.38
C LEU A 45 -6.29 -2.75 -9.84
N MET A 46 -7.13 -2.59 -8.82
CA MET A 46 -7.98 -3.66 -8.29
C MET A 46 -8.95 -4.16 -9.35
N ASP A 47 -9.63 -3.25 -10.06
CA ASP A 47 -10.56 -3.59 -11.15
C ASP A 47 -9.88 -4.38 -12.28
N LYS A 48 -8.62 -4.05 -12.60
CA LYS A 48 -7.83 -4.80 -13.60
C LYS A 48 -7.52 -6.23 -13.14
N ILE A 49 -7.32 -6.42 -11.83
CA ILE A 49 -7.04 -7.73 -11.25
C ILE A 49 -8.32 -8.58 -11.23
N THR A 50 -9.45 -8.01 -10.82
CA THR A 50 -10.75 -8.71 -10.79
C THR A 50 -11.31 -8.98 -12.18
N ALA A 51 -11.06 -8.12 -13.17
CA ALA A 51 -11.54 -8.32 -14.55
C ALA A 51 -10.89 -9.49 -15.29
N ASN A 52 -9.70 -9.96 -14.86
CA ASN A 52 -9.00 -11.06 -15.50
C ASN A 52 -8.29 -11.98 -14.48
N PRO A 53 -9.05 -12.71 -13.65
CA PRO A 53 -8.51 -13.51 -12.55
C PRO A 53 -7.85 -14.81 -13.04
N GLU A 54 -8.03 -15.17 -14.31
CA GLU A 54 -7.46 -16.39 -14.90
C GLU A 54 -6.03 -16.17 -15.44
N ASN A 55 -5.62 -14.92 -15.60
CA ASN A 55 -4.28 -14.55 -16.04
C ASN A 55 -3.90 -13.18 -15.45
N PRO A 56 -3.75 -13.10 -14.11
CA PRO A 56 -3.42 -11.84 -13.44
C PRO A 56 -2.03 -11.35 -13.87
N SER A 57 -1.87 -10.04 -13.96
CA SER A 57 -0.58 -9.42 -14.30
C SER A 57 0.25 -9.16 -13.04
N PRO A 58 1.46 -9.76 -12.91
CA PRO A 58 2.37 -9.47 -11.80
C PRO A 58 2.69 -7.98 -11.66
N ASN A 59 2.78 -7.26 -12.78
CA ASN A 59 3.08 -5.83 -12.80
C ASN A 59 1.97 -4.99 -12.16
N VAL A 60 0.70 -5.39 -12.35
CA VAL A 60 -0.45 -4.69 -11.77
C VAL A 60 -0.49 -4.91 -10.25
N LEU A 61 -0.24 -6.16 -9.81
CA LEU A 61 -0.10 -6.51 -8.39
C LEU A 61 1.05 -5.74 -7.73
N HIS A 62 2.23 -5.69 -8.36
CA HIS A 62 3.36 -4.92 -7.87
C HIS A 62 3.10 -3.41 -7.82
N ALA A 63 2.37 -2.86 -8.80
CA ALA A 63 2.03 -1.45 -8.81
C ALA A 63 1.13 -1.09 -7.62
N LEU A 64 0.14 -1.93 -7.30
CA LEU A 64 -0.72 -1.74 -6.14
C LEU A 64 0.06 -1.88 -4.83
N ALA A 65 0.92 -2.90 -4.71
CA ALA A 65 1.79 -3.06 -3.54
C ALA A 65 2.71 -1.84 -3.31
N THR A 66 3.25 -1.28 -4.39
CA THR A 66 4.09 -0.08 -4.34
C THR A 66 3.32 1.15 -3.84
N ILE A 67 2.04 1.29 -4.20
CA ILE A 67 1.18 2.36 -3.68
C ILE A 67 1.03 2.21 -2.16
N LEU A 68 0.71 1.00 -1.67
CA LEU A 68 0.56 0.73 -0.24
C LEU A 68 1.85 1.01 0.54
N GLU A 69 2.99 0.50 0.06
CA GLU A 69 4.30 0.70 0.69
C GLU A 69 4.67 2.18 0.73
N THR A 70 4.40 2.93 -0.35
CA THR A 70 4.69 4.37 -0.40
C THR A 70 3.87 5.14 0.63
N GLN A 71 2.58 4.81 0.76
CA GLN A 71 1.73 5.46 1.75
C GLN A 71 2.05 5.02 3.18
N GLU A 72 2.53 3.80 3.39
CA GLU A 72 3.04 3.34 4.68
C GLU A 72 4.30 4.13 5.08
N SER A 73 5.26 4.29 4.18
CA SER A 73 6.48 5.06 4.47
C SER A 73 6.15 6.51 4.82
N ARG A 74 5.29 7.17 4.04
CA ARG A 74 4.84 8.54 4.32
C ARG A 74 4.17 8.65 5.69
N TYR A 75 3.27 7.71 6.00
CA TYR A 75 2.62 7.68 7.30
C TYR A 75 3.62 7.54 8.45
N MET A 76 4.66 6.71 8.31
CA MET A 76 5.69 6.54 9.33
C MET A 76 6.54 7.81 9.49
N GLU A 77 6.89 8.49 8.40
CA GLU A 77 7.62 9.77 8.42
C GLU A 77 6.78 10.88 9.08
N ASP A 78 5.49 10.96 8.79
CA ASP A 78 4.57 11.97 9.37
C ASP A 78 4.26 11.69 10.86
N ALA A 79 4.14 10.42 11.25
CA ALA A 79 3.87 10.01 12.62
C ALA A 79 5.00 10.41 13.59
N ASP A 80 6.24 10.50 13.11
CA ASP A 80 7.39 10.96 13.89
C ASP A 80 7.43 12.50 14.07
N HIS A 81 6.62 13.24 13.29
CA HIS A 81 6.63 14.70 13.25
C HIS A 81 5.34 15.36 13.78
N SER A 82 4.24 14.62 13.94
CA SER A 82 2.94 15.17 14.37
C SER A 82 2.54 14.72 15.77
N SER A 83 2.31 15.68 16.68
CA SER A 83 1.67 15.45 18.00
C SER A 83 0.15 15.22 17.91
N THR A 84 -0.37 15.05 16.69
CA THR A 84 -1.80 15.05 16.40
C THR A 84 -2.31 13.62 16.33
N ASN A 85 -3.16 13.26 17.28
CA ASN A 85 -3.76 11.94 17.50
C ASN A 85 -4.78 11.51 16.39
N ASN A 86 -4.56 11.90 15.13
CA ASN A 86 -5.39 11.43 14.04
C ASN A 86 -5.07 9.95 13.77
N GLY A 87 -6.06 9.09 14.00
CA GLY A 87 -5.91 7.65 13.81
C GLY A 87 -5.53 7.31 12.36
N ARG A 88 -4.84 6.17 12.19
CA ARG A 88 -4.36 5.62 10.90
C ARG A 88 -5.41 5.63 9.77
N SER A 89 -6.70 5.56 10.09
CA SER A 89 -7.83 5.64 9.16
C SER A 89 -8.01 6.98 8.47
N ALA A 90 -7.53 8.07 9.06
CA ALA A 90 -7.59 9.41 8.47
C ALA A 90 -6.52 9.63 7.39
N HIS A 91 -5.46 8.83 7.41
CA HIS A 91 -4.40 8.88 6.41
C HIS A 91 -4.73 7.98 5.21
N ASN A 92 -4.12 8.28 4.05
CA ASN A 92 -4.26 7.48 2.82
C ASN A 92 -4.00 5.99 3.06
N VAL A 93 -3.05 5.66 3.94
CA VAL A 93 -2.73 4.27 4.29
C VAL A 93 -3.95 3.53 4.84
N GLY A 94 -4.70 4.14 5.76
CA GLY A 94 -5.93 3.56 6.28
C GLY A 94 -7.07 3.53 5.26
N ARG A 95 -7.19 4.58 4.43
CA ARG A 95 -8.18 4.64 3.34
C ARG A 95 -7.98 3.53 2.30
N LEU A 96 -6.74 3.33 1.84
CA LEU A 96 -6.36 2.23 0.95
C LEU A 96 -6.64 0.87 1.58
N GLY A 97 -6.37 0.75 2.88
CA GLY A 97 -6.74 -0.42 3.65
C GLY A 97 -8.24 -0.71 3.60
N ASN A 98 -9.09 0.27 3.86
CA ASN A 98 -10.53 0.07 3.78
C ASN A 98 -10.98 -0.32 2.36
N LEU A 99 -10.42 0.33 1.34
CA LEU A 99 -10.72 0.05 -0.08
C LEU A 99 -10.51 -1.43 -0.43
N ILE A 100 -9.36 -2.00 -0.04
CA ILE A 100 -9.02 -3.40 -0.33
C ILE A 100 -9.93 -4.35 0.43
N ARG A 101 -10.22 -4.05 1.70
CA ARG A 101 -11.05 -4.90 2.57
C ARG A 101 -12.51 -4.95 2.12
N GLU A 102 -13.05 -3.84 1.62
CA GLU A 102 -14.45 -3.74 1.24
C GLU A 102 -14.76 -4.42 -0.11
N ASN A 103 -13.72 -4.87 -0.82
CA ASN A 103 -13.85 -5.63 -2.05
C ASN A 103 -13.57 -7.12 -1.79
N ASP A 104 -14.62 -7.85 -1.40
CA ASP A 104 -14.54 -9.27 -1.06
C ASP A 104 -13.99 -10.12 -2.22
N GLU A 105 -14.42 -9.84 -3.45
CA GLU A 105 -13.96 -10.55 -4.66
C GLU A 105 -12.44 -10.38 -4.85
N PHE A 106 -11.96 -9.14 -4.81
CA PHE A 106 -10.53 -8.85 -4.90
C PHE A 106 -9.75 -9.52 -3.78
N PHE A 107 -10.28 -9.47 -2.56
CA PHE A 107 -9.63 -10.04 -1.40
C PHE A 107 -9.47 -11.56 -1.53
N GLU A 108 -10.53 -12.27 -1.91
CA GLU A 108 -10.51 -13.72 -2.15
C GLU A 108 -9.45 -14.12 -3.19
N LEU A 109 -9.32 -13.34 -4.27
CA LEU A 109 -8.31 -13.57 -5.31
C LEU A 109 -6.89 -13.53 -4.74
N ILE A 110 -6.55 -12.48 -3.99
CA ILE A 110 -5.19 -12.28 -3.47
C ILE A 110 -4.89 -13.11 -2.22
N SER A 111 -5.91 -13.47 -1.41
CA SER A 111 -5.73 -14.20 -0.16
C SER A 111 -5.81 -15.71 -0.32
N SER A 112 -6.42 -16.22 -1.40
CA SER A 112 -6.54 -17.66 -1.66
C SER A 112 -6.16 -18.01 -3.09
N LYS A 113 -6.94 -17.58 -4.09
CA LYS A 113 -6.87 -18.07 -5.47
C LYS A 113 -5.46 -18.03 -6.05
N PHE A 114 -4.81 -16.86 -6.03
CA PHE A 114 -3.47 -16.66 -6.60
C PHE A 114 -2.34 -17.34 -5.81
N LEU A 115 -2.64 -17.87 -4.63
CA LEU A 115 -1.69 -18.56 -3.76
C LEU A 115 -1.86 -20.08 -3.78
N THR A 116 -3.03 -20.59 -4.15
CA THR A 116 -3.36 -22.02 -4.14
C THR A 116 -3.47 -22.62 -5.53
N GLU A 117 -3.84 -21.84 -6.54
CA GLU A 117 -4.01 -22.37 -7.88
C GLU A 117 -2.65 -22.59 -8.56
N ASN A 118 -2.39 -23.85 -8.94
CA ASN A 118 -1.13 -24.29 -9.57
C ASN A 118 -0.86 -23.68 -10.96
N ARG A 119 -1.80 -22.91 -11.51
CA ARG A 119 -1.65 -22.25 -12.81
C ARG A 119 -0.92 -20.92 -12.73
N ASP A 120 -0.91 -20.30 -11.55
CA ASP A 120 -0.28 -19.01 -11.37
C ASP A 120 1.25 -19.13 -11.38
N SER A 121 1.87 -18.21 -12.12
CA SER A 121 3.32 -18.18 -12.20
C SER A 121 3.94 -17.74 -10.87
N VAL A 122 5.18 -18.16 -10.61
CA VAL A 122 5.98 -17.69 -9.46
C VAL A 122 6.00 -16.15 -9.37
N ALA A 123 5.98 -15.44 -10.50
CA ALA A 123 5.91 -13.98 -10.52
C ALA A 123 4.57 -13.44 -9.97
N VAL A 124 3.44 -14.09 -10.29
CA VAL A 124 2.12 -13.73 -9.74
C VAL A 124 2.10 -14.01 -8.24
N GLN A 125 2.58 -15.18 -7.82
CA GLN A 125 2.66 -15.56 -6.41
C GLN A 125 3.57 -14.59 -5.63
N ALA A 126 4.72 -14.21 -6.18
CA ALA A 126 5.64 -13.25 -5.58
C ALA A 126 5.01 -11.85 -5.45
N ALA A 127 4.32 -11.39 -6.49
CA ALA A 127 3.64 -10.10 -6.47
C ALA A 127 2.45 -10.09 -5.50
N THR A 128 1.71 -11.20 -5.42
CA THR A 128 0.57 -11.37 -4.50
C THR A 128 1.02 -11.44 -3.05
N THR A 129 2.05 -12.22 -2.74
CA THR A 129 2.60 -12.31 -1.38
C THR A 129 3.19 -10.97 -0.93
N ARG A 130 3.87 -10.24 -1.83
CA ARG A 130 4.28 -8.84 -1.56
C ARG A 130 3.07 -7.97 -1.22
N LEU A 131 2.04 -7.99 -2.06
CA LEU A 131 0.84 -7.18 -1.87
C LEU A 131 0.17 -7.49 -0.52
N LEU A 132 -0.03 -8.77 -0.19
CA LEU A 132 -0.58 -9.18 1.10
C LEU A 132 0.28 -8.76 2.28
N PHE A 133 1.60 -8.86 2.15
CA PHE A 133 2.53 -8.39 3.18
C PHE A 133 2.34 -6.89 3.40
N SER A 134 2.25 -6.10 2.34
CA SER A 134 2.00 -4.65 2.41
C SER A 134 0.64 -4.34 3.06
N CYS A 135 -0.42 -5.10 2.75
CA CYS A 135 -1.72 -5.00 3.42
C CYS A 135 -1.63 -5.33 4.93
N SER A 136 -0.78 -6.30 5.30
CA SER A 136 -0.60 -6.74 6.69
C SER A 136 0.08 -5.70 7.58
N LEU A 137 0.81 -4.75 6.98
CA LEU A 137 1.35 -3.59 7.69
C LEU A 137 0.22 -2.59 7.96
N THR A 138 -0.63 -2.37 6.95
CA THR A 138 -1.79 -1.47 7.01
C THR A 138 -2.79 -1.89 8.08
N TRP A 139 -2.97 -3.19 8.30
CA TRP A 139 -3.99 -3.75 9.19
C TRP A 139 -3.40 -4.52 10.39
N MET A 140 -4.14 -4.58 11.49
CA MET A 140 -4.11 -5.78 12.32
C MET A 140 -4.83 -6.90 11.57
N TYR A 141 -4.22 -7.45 10.51
CA TYR A 141 -4.80 -8.48 9.66
C TYR A 141 -5.37 -9.63 10.51
N PRO A 142 -6.70 -9.82 10.59
CA PRO A 142 -7.33 -10.88 11.37
C PRO A 142 -7.97 -11.90 10.41
N HIS A 143 -7.23 -12.30 9.38
CA HIS A 143 -7.57 -13.50 8.63
C HIS A 143 -6.42 -14.48 8.76
N VAL A 144 -6.69 -15.54 9.53
CA VAL A 144 -5.90 -16.76 9.47
C VAL A 144 -6.03 -17.25 8.03
N PHE A 145 -4.92 -17.28 7.30
CA PHE A 145 -4.91 -17.89 5.97
C PHE A 145 -5.49 -19.30 6.05
N GLU A 146 -6.24 -19.71 5.02
CA GLU A 146 -6.70 -21.09 4.89
C GLU A 146 -5.52 -22.06 4.96
N ASP A 147 -5.76 -23.29 5.43
CA ASP A 147 -4.70 -24.27 5.68
C ASP A 147 -3.86 -24.54 4.42
N ASP A 148 -4.48 -24.57 3.25
CA ASP A 148 -3.80 -24.78 1.96
C ASP A 148 -2.88 -23.59 1.60
N VAL A 149 -3.35 -22.37 1.82
CA VAL A 149 -2.54 -21.14 1.62
C VAL A 149 -1.34 -21.15 2.57
N LEU A 150 -1.57 -21.48 3.85
CA LEU A 150 -0.52 -21.54 4.86
C LEU A 150 0.50 -22.65 4.54
N ALA A 151 0.04 -23.79 4.04
CA ALA A 151 0.90 -24.88 3.59
C ALA A 151 1.82 -24.43 2.44
N ASN A 152 1.29 -23.70 1.45
CA ASN A 152 2.06 -23.13 0.35
C ASN A 152 3.07 -22.09 0.83
N ILE A 153 2.67 -21.16 1.70
CA ILE A 153 3.58 -20.16 2.30
C ILE A 153 4.74 -20.87 3.00
N ARG A 154 4.48 -21.91 3.80
CA ARG A 154 5.53 -22.72 4.44
C ARG A 154 6.40 -23.43 3.41
N GLY A 155 5.81 -23.98 2.35
CA GLY A 155 6.53 -24.59 1.24
C GLY A 155 7.55 -23.63 0.62
N TRP A 156 7.11 -22.44 0.22
CA TRP A 156 7.97 -21.43 -0.41
C TRP A 156 9.08 -20.91 0.52
N VAL A 157 8.83 -20.85 1.84
CA VAL A 157 9.85 -20.50 2.84
C VAL A 157 10.92 -21.60 2.95
N MET A 158 10.48 -22.86 2.91
CA MET A 158 11.35 -24.03 3.12
C MET A 158 12.04 -24.53 1.86
N GLU A 159 11.60 -24.10 0.66
CA GLU A 159 12.29 -24.44 -0.58
C GLU A 159 13.76 -24.05 -0.49
N GLU A 160 14.69 -24.93 -0.83
CA GLU A 160 16.08 -24.53 -1.00
C GLU A 160 16.20 -23.77 -2.34
N ILE A 161 16.72 -22.54 -2.36
CA ILE A 161 17.17 -21.95 -3.63
C ILE A 161 18.25 -22.90 -4.13
N PRO A 162 18.05 -23.60 -5.27
CA PRO A 162 19.11 -24.42 -5.81
C PRO A 162 20.29 -23.50 -6.02
N ARG A 163 21.40 -23.73 -5.31
CA ARG A 163 22.66 -23.02 -5.58
C ARG A 163 22.88 -23.18 -7.07
N SER A 164 22.82 -22.07 -7.80
CA SER A 164 22.94 -22.05 -9.25
C SER A 164 24.16 -22.89 -9.62
N SER A 165 23.92 -24.11 -10.10
CA SER A 165 24.98 -25.01 -10.50
C SER A 165 25.69 -24.33 -11.64
N GLY A 166 26.94 -23.92 -11.42
CA GLY A 166 27.78 -23.35 -12.45
C GLY A 166 27.99 -24.39 -13.54
N ASP A 167 27.21 -24.30 -14.61
CA ASP A 167 27.62 -24.79 -15.92
C ASP A 167 26.94 -23.97 -17.02
N ASP A 168 27.79 -23.26 -17.75
CA ASP A 168 27.52 -22.35 -18.86
C ASP A 168 26.83 -23.06 -20.03
N ARG A 169 25.59 -22.68 -20.39
CA ARG A 169 25.09 -22.70 -21.79
C ARG A 169 24.14 -21.53 -22.09
N ASN A 170 24.73 -20.34 -22.20
CA ASN A 170 24.57 -19.27 -23.21
C ASN A 170 23.30 -19.14 -24.11
N TRP A 171 22.04 -19.29 -23.66
CA TRP A 171 20.91 -18.71 -24.45
C TRP A 171 19.66 -18.26 -23.68
N LYS A 172 19.58 -18.41 -22.35
CA LYS A 172 18.37 -18.03 -21.57
C LYS A 172 18.66 -17.25 -20.29
N HIS A 173 19.72 -16.44 -20.27
CA HIS A 173 20.12 -15.71 -19.07
C HIS A 173 19.03 -14.78 -18.53
N ASP A 174 18.25 -14.09 -19.39
CA ASP A 174 17.25 -13.14 -18.90
C ASP A 174 16.01 -13.82 -18.28
N THR A 175 15.45 -14.83 -18.96
CA THR A 175 14.28 -15.56 -18.44
C THR A 175 14.63 -16.43 -17.23
N GLY A 176 15.83 -17.03 -17.20
CA GLY A 176 16.30 -17.79 -16.04
C GLY A 176 16.56 -16.88 -14.84
N LYS A 177 17.21 -15.74 -15.05
CA LYS A 177 17.49 -14.75 -14.00
C LYS A 177 16.22 -14.11 -13.44
N ARG A 178 15.23 -13.79 -14.29
CA ARG A 178 13.95 -13.27 -13.81
C ARG A 178 13.21 -14.30 -12.95
N LYS A 179 13.16 -15.56 -13.37
CA LYS A 179 12.58 -16.64 -12.56
C LYS A 179 13.27 -16.80 -11.20
N THR A 180 14.61 -16.72 -11.16
CA THR A 180 15.32 -16.78 -9.87
C THR A 180 15.01 -15.59 -8.98
N ILE A 181 14.88 -14.37 -9.53
CA ILE A 181 14.50 -13.17 -8.77
C ILE A 181 13.08 -13.30 -8.23
N ASP A 182 12.13 -13.77 -9.06
CA ASP A 182 10.74 -13.95 -8.65
C ASP A 182 10.65 -15.01 -7.52
N SER A 183 11.42 -16.10 -7.59
CA SER A 183 11.50 -17.11 -6.51
C SER A 183 12.12 -16.57 -5.22
N GLU A 184 13.20 -15.78 -5.31
CA GLU A 184 13.80 -15.12 -4.14
C GLU A 184 12.83 -14.12 -3.50
N MET A 185 12.10 -13.38 -4.34
CA MET A 185 11.09 -12.44 -3.91
C MET A 185 9.93 -13.15 -3.22
N LEU A 186 9.40 -14.21 -3.83
CA LEU A 186 8.34 -15.05 -3.26
C LEU A 186 8.74 -15.56 -1.88
N ARG A 187 9.95 -16.11 -1.75
CA ARG A 187 10.48 -16.57 -0.45
C ARG A 187 10.56 -15.44 0.57
N THR A 188 11.06 -14.28 0.17
CA THR A 188 11.23 -13.13 1.07
C THR A 188 9.90 -12.68 1.65
N TYR A 189 8.90 -12.45 0.80
CA TYR A 189 7.58 -12.01 1.26
C TYR A 189 6.80 -13.11 1.97
N SER A 190 6.94 -14.37 1.56
CA SER A 190 6.37 -15.52 2.27
C SER A 190 6.95 -15.64 3.69
N THR A 191 8.25 -15.38 3.85
CA THR A 191 8.90 -15.35 5.17
C THR A 191 8.32 -14.23 6.03
N GLY A 192 8.15 -13.03 5.46
CA GLY A 192 7.51 -11.90 6.14
C GLY A 192 6.08 -12.21 6.58
N LEU A 193 5.26 -12.76 5.68
CA LEU A 193 3.88 -13.17 5.99
C LEU A 193 3.82 -14.24 7.08
N LEU A 194 4.69 -15.25 7.03
CA LEU A 194 4.77 -16.28 8.06
C LEU A 194 5.16 -15.69 9.41
N ALA A 195 6.12 -14.76 9.45
CA ALA A 195 6.51 -14.07 10.67
C ALA A 195 5.34 -13.27 11.28
N VAL A 196 4.55 -12.57 10.46
CA VAL A 196 3.33 -11.87 10.90
C VAL A 196 2.31 -12.84 11.48
N CYS A 197 2.07 -13.98 10.83
CA CYS A 197 1.15 -15.02 11.31
C CYS A 197 1.60 -15.58 12.68
N LEU A 198 2.88 -15.88 12.83
CA LEU A 198 3.44 -16.43 14.07
C LEU A 198 3.43 -15.42 15.23
N ALA A 199 3.81 -14.17 14.97
CA ALA A 199 3.83 -13.12 15.99
C ALA A 199 2.43 -12.89 16.61
N ARG A 200 1.39 -12.95 15.78
CA ARG A 200 -0.01 -12.78 16.23
C ARG A 200 -0.53 -14.00 17.00
N LEU A 201 -0.11 -15.21 16.65
CA LEU A 201 -0.45 -16.44 17.40
C LEU A 201 0.13 -16.39 18.82
N VAL A 202 1.36 -15.88 18.98
CA VAL A 202 1.98 -15.68 20.30
C VAL A 202 1.22 -14.63 21.13
N ILE A 203 0.79 -13.53 20.51
CA ILE A 203 0.02 -12.48 21.21
C ILE A 203 -1.34 -13.01 21.68
N SER A 204 -2.06 -13.81 20.88
CA SER A 204 -3.33 -14.43 21.31
C SER A 204 -3.19 -15.43 22.45
N VAL A 205 -2.03 -16.10 22.58
CA VAL A 205 -1.74 -17.04 23.68
C VAL A 205 -1.32 -16.32 24.96
N VAL A 206 -0.69 -15.15 24.87
CA VAL A 206 -0.24 -14.37 26.04
C VAL A 206 -1.37 -13.55 26.67
N VAL A 207 -2.47 -13.31 25.95
CA VAL A 207 -3.63 -12.52 26.41
C VAL A 207 -4.78 -13.40 26.94
N ASN A 208 -4.61 -14.74 27.00
CA ASN A 208 -5.51 -15.68 27.69
C ASN A 208 -4.84 -16.31 28.91
#